data_AF-A0A8A3PRR9-F1
#
_entry.id   AF-A0A8A3PRR9-F1
#
_cell.length_a   1.000
_cell.length_b   1.000
_cell.length_c   1.000
_cell.angle_alpha   90.00
_cell.angle_beta   90.00
_cell.angle_gamma   90.00
#
_symmetry.space_group_name_H-M   'P 1'
#
loop_
_entity.id
_entity.type
_entity.pdbx_description
1 polymer ?
#
loop_
_entity_poly.entity_id
_entity_poly.type
_entity_poly.pdbx_seq_one_letter_code
_entity_poly.pdbx_strand_id
1 'polypeptide(L)'
;MFTQLFTLLVWTSANFVEAALINYHAGNPTNQTCDCVVVGGGTAGLTIATRLAEPGHLTICVIEAGGFYEQDAGNKSPVPGYASYGSNTDPSTAGDTPEIDWGFVTEKVPGLDNNTFHYARGRTLGGSSARNFMMYQRGNAQAYDIWADQVGDQGYSWDNFLPYFRKSANYSAPHLSLRASSATVPAPSIKAFSPTGGPLPVSHANWALPMSSYAEAAFSSIGIPPLQDLSSGKIIGAQYCPLTVGSPDQKRSSSETSYLQYALASGRNNLKLFTKTLAKKIVFNGKTATGVIVVANGIEWAIEAKKEVILSAGALLMVSGIGPRSDLQNLGIEVLIDAPGVGKNMLDHVSISVAREVSVETESGISDPTKALKAAQDYNQTHSGILTSNGADYIGWEKIPLPQRSNLSAQALADLLTFPPDWPELEMVIAALPIPGVVGANYGLILATLVAPLSRGFISLISNDTSDLPKINPNYLSHPTDQEVAVQTFKRMRQLLNADSFQPILIGEEIAPGLAVQTDAQILESLKASGSPAYHAFSICKMGKPSDPNAVADSSARVMGVKSLRVVDASALPLLPPGHPQATIYALAEKIAADILRGQH
;
A
#
# COMPACT_ATOMS: atom_id res chain seq x y z
N MET A 1 19.53 23.26 0.49
CA MET A 1 20.46 23.36 1.65
C MET A 1 19.72 23.02 2.96
N PHE A 2 18.91 21.95 2.97
CA PHE A 2 18.06 21.54 4.11
C PHE A 2 18.20 20.04 4.44
N THR A 3 19.21 19.37 3.89
CA THR A 3 19.34 17.90 3.90
C THR A 3 20.53 17.37 4.73
N GLN A 4 21.18 18.18 5.57
CA GLN A 4 22.41 17.76 6.26
C GLN A 4 22.44 17.85 7.79
N LEU A 5 21.32 18.13 8.48
CA LEU A 5 21.27 17.94 9.93
C LEU A 5 19.97 17.26 10.34
N PHE A 6 20.04 16.46 11.40
CA PHE A 6 18.99 15.66 12.04
C PHE A 6 18.88 14.17 11.64
N THR A 7 20.01 13.48 11.66
CA THR A 7 20.06 12.17 12.35
C THR A 7 20.12 12.44 13.86
N LEU A 8 18.98 12.74 14.47
CA LEU A 8 18.84 12.55 15.92
C LEU A 8 18.96 11.04 16.16
N LEU A 9 19.89 10.64 17.04
CA LEU A 9 20.12 9.23 17.38
C LEU A 9 18.88 8.68 18.12
N VAL A 10 17.92 8.20 17.33
CA VAL A 10 16.97 7.19 17.78
C VAL A 10 17.76 5.89 17.84
N TRP A 11 18.07 5.46 19.07
CA TRP A 11 18.80 4.22 19.32
C TRP A 11 17.81 3.07 19.22
N THR A 12 17.66 2.51 18.03
CA THR A 12 17.05 1.19 17.95
C THR A 12 18.08 0.18 18.40
N SER A 13 17.95 -0.37 19.61
CA SER A 13 18.41 -1.74 19.84
C SER A 13 17.56 -2.60 18.89
N ALA A 14 18.15 -2.96 17.77
CA ALA A 14 17.58 -4.00 16.95
C ALA A 14 17.83 -5.30 17.72
N ASN A 15 16.76 -5.94 18.15
CA ASN A 15 16.79 -7.36 18.44
C ASN A 15 16.97 -8.08 17.09
N PHE A 16 18.17 -7.96 16.52
CA PHE A 16 18.56 -8.74 15.38
C PHE A 16 18.71 -10.16 15.87
N VAL A 17 17.80 -11.03 15.46
CA VAL A 17 18.23 -12.40 15.20
C VAL A 17 19.19 -12.25 14.02
N GLU A 18 20.49 -12.35 14.28
CA GLU A 18 21.52 -12.26 13.24
C GLU A 18 21.08 -13.09 12.03
N ALA A 19 21.19 -12.49 10.83
CA ALA A 19 21.01 -13.16 9.55
C ALA A 19 21.87 -14.43 9.38
N ALA A 20 22.76 -14.71 10.34
CA ALA A 20 23.51 -15.96 10.49
C ALA A 20 22.64 -17.23 10.56
N LEU A 21 21.34 -17.14 10.89
CA LEU A 21 20.45 -18.32 10.90
C LEU A 21 19.84 -18.67 9.53
N ILE A 22 19.86 -17.77 8.53
CA ILE A 22 19.47 -18.09 7.14
C ILE A 22 20.74 -18.35 6.32
N ASN A 23 20.65 -19.26 5.35
CA ASN A 23 21.56 -19.25 4.20
C ASN A 23 21.32 -17.95 3.40
N TYR A 24 21.91 -16.87 3.90
CA TYR A 24 21.76 -15.50 3.44
C TYR A 24 22.80 -15.20 2.36
N HIS A 25 22.33 -14.89 1.17
CA HIS A 25 23.15 -14.63 -0.01
C HIS A 25 23.02 -13.16 -0.41
N ALA A 26 23.86 -12.30 0.20
CA ALA A 26 23.87 -10.86 -0.03
C ALA A 26 24.51 -10.49 -1.39
N GLY A 27 23.82 -10.77 -2.50
CA GLY A 27 24.35 -10.53 -3.84
C GLY A 27 25.55 -11.43 -4.21
N ASN A 28 25.72 -12.54 -3.50
CA ASN A 28 26.75 -13.54 -3.79
C ASN A 28 26.21 -14.59 -4.77
N PRO A 29 26.78 -14.71 -5.99
CA PRO A 29 26.36 -15.70 -6.97
C PRO A 29 26.51 -17.11 -6.40
N THR A 30 25.42 -17.84 -6.30
CA THR A 30 25.42 -19.24 -5.87
C THR A 30 24.36 -19.99 -6.67
N ASN A 31 24.77 -21.07 -7.36
CA ASN A 31 23.82 -21.94 -8.03
C ASN A 31 22.97 -22.63 -6.97
N GLN A 32 21.66 -22.43 -7.05
CA GLN A 32 20.71 -22.88 -6.04
C GLN A 32 19.46 -23.41 -6.73
N THR A 33 19.03 -24.59 -6.28
CA THR A 33 17.78 -25.21 -6.70
C THR A 33 16.86 -25.29 -5.49
N CYS A 34 15.69 -24.69 -5.59
CA CYS A 34 14.65 -24.67 -4.57
C CYS A 34 13.37 -25.35 -5.09
N ASP A 35 12.48 -25.78 -4.20
CA ASP A 35 11.15 -26.26 -4.60
C ASP A 35 10.34 -25.10 -5.18
N CYS A 36 10.32 -23.96 -4.49
CA CYS A 36 9.68 -22.74 -4.95
C CYS A 36 10.66 -21.57 -4.97
N VAL A 37 10.57 -20.74 -6.00
CA VAL A 37 11.30 -19.47 -6.10
C VAL A 37 10.29 -18.32 -6.04
N VAL A 38 10.41 -17.46 -5.03
CA VAL A 38 9.57 -16.27 -4.84
C VAL A 38 10.37 -15.04 -5.29
N VAL A 39 9.83 -14.30 -6.27
CA VAL A 39 10.48 -13.11 -6.81
C VAL A 39 9.82 -11.85 -6.24
N GLY A 40 10.57 -11.09 -5.45
CA GLY A 40 10.10 -9.93 -4.69
C GLY A 40 9.85 -10.32 -3.23
N GLY A 41 10.69 -9.82 -2.33
CA GLY A 41 10.54 -9.93 -0.88
C GLY A 41 9.54 -8.91 -0.31
N GLY A 42 8.47 -8.63 -1.04
CA GLY A 42 7.46 -7.63 -0.68
C GLY A 42 6.42 -8.11 0.32
N THR A 43 5.32 -7.36 0.43
CA THR A 43 4.18 -7.64 1.33
C THR A 43 3.64 -9.05 1.13
N ALA A 44 3.26 -9.42 -0.10
CA ALA A 44 2.80 -10.78 -0.40
C ALA A 44 3.94 -11.80 -0.43
N GLY A 45 5.09 -11.41 -1.00
CA GLY A 45 6.22 -12.32 -1.24
C GLY A 45 6.78 -12.95 0.02
N LEU A 46 7.07 -12.15 1.06
CA LEU A 46 7.54 -12.70 2.33
C LEU A 46 6.44 -13.47 3.08
N THR A 47 5.18 -13.06 2.95
CA THR A 47 4.07 -13.81 3.54
C THR A 47 3.94 -15.20 2.95
N ILE A 48 3.88 -15.33 1.62
CA ILE A 48 3.78 -16.65 0.99
C ILE A 48 5.04 -17.49 1.21
N ALA A 49 6.23 -16.88 1.12
CA ALA A 49 7.49 -17.59 1.36
C ALA A 49 7.55 -18.18 2.77
N THR A 50 7.19 -17.38 3.79
CA THR A 50 7.13 -17.84 5.18
C THR A 50 6.16 -18.99 5.34
N ARG A 51 4.93 -18.88 4.80
CA ARG A 51 3.92 -19.93 4.93
C ARG A 51 4.31 -21.22 4.22
N LEU A 52 4.90 -21.14 3.02
CA LEU A 52 5.38 -22.32 2.30
C LEU A 52 6.58 -23.01 2.99
N ALA A 53 7.37 -22.26 3.77
CA ALA A 53 8.47 -22.81 4.55
C ALA A 53 8.00 -23.53 5.83
N GLU A 54 6.80 -23.24 6.36
CA GLU A 54 6.33 -23.77 7.66
C GLU A 54 6.32 -25.30 7.77
N PRO A 55 5.91 -26.07 6.75
CA PRO A 55 5.89 -27.53 6.84
C PRO A 55 7.29 -28.18 6.90
N GLY A 56 8.36 -27.43 6.63
CA GLY A 56 9.75 -27.90 6.70
C GLY A 56 10.22 -28.77 5.53
N HIS A 57 9.32 -29.32 4.71
CA HIS A 57 9.65 -30.22 3.60
C HIS A 57 9.80 -29.52 2.23
N LEU A 58 9.54 -28.21 2.15
CA LEU A 58 9.76 -27.40 0.94
C LEU A 58 10.97 -26.48 1.16
N THR A 59 11.81 -26.37 0.15
CA THR A 59 12.90 -25.38 0.09
C THR A 59 12.44 -24.16 -0.69
N ILE A 60 12.56 -22.97 -0.09
CA ILE A 60 12.06 -21.72 -0.65
C ILE A 60 13.23 -20.77 -0.88
N CYS A 61 13.34 -20.22 -2.09
CA CYS A 61 14.32 -19.18 -2.42
C CYS A 61 13.57 -17.86 -2.62
N VAL A 62 13.86 -16.83 -1.83
CA VAL A 62 13.30 -15.47 -2.00
C VAL A 62 14.34 -14.57 -2.63
N ILE A 63 13.99 -13.93 -3.74
CA ILE A 63 14.84 -12.99 -4.48
C ILE A 63 14.31 -11.57 -4.22
N GLU A 64 15.16 -10.69 -3.69
CA GLU A 64 14.81 -9.29 -3.41
C GLU A 64 15.90 -8.35 -3.96
N ALA A 65 15.47 -7.32 -4.69
CA ALA A 65 16.36 -6.33 -5.30
C ALA A 65 17.01 -5.42 -4.25
N GLY A 66 16.33 -5.16 -3.13
CA GLY A 66 16.85 -4.41 -1.99
C GLY A 66 17.46 -5.26 -0.87
N GLY A 67 17.85 -4.58 0.21
CA GLY A 67 18.31 -5.20 1.46
C GLY A 67 17.31 -5.03 2.61
N PHE A 68 17.83 -5.02 3.85
CA PHE A 68 17.06 -4.74 5.06
C PHE A 68 16.96 -3.23 5.27
N TYR A 69 15.76 -2.66 5.29
CA TYR A 69 15.56 -1.22 5.37
C TYR A 69 16.03 -0.62 6.70
N GLU A 70 16.05 -1.39 7.79
CA GLU A 70 16.60 -0.97 9.08
C GLU A 70 18.10 -0.66 8.97
N GLN A 71 18.81 -1.42 8.12
CA GLN A 71 20.24 -1.26 7.89
C GLN A 71 20.51 -0.21 6.82
N ASP A 72 19.77 -0.28 5.72
CA ASP A 72 20.02 0.54 4.54
C ASP A 72 19.51 1.98 4.75
N ALA A 73 18.35 2.18 5.41
CA ALA A 73 17.73 3.50 5.63
C ALA A 73 17.72 3.97 7.10
N GLY A 74 18.27 3.19 8.03
CA GLY A 74 18.28 3.52 9.47
C GLY A 74 16.88 3.73 10.01
N ASN A 75 16.66 4.83 10.72
CA ASN A 75 15.37 5.14 11.35
C ASN A 75 14.28 5.64 10.39
N LYS A 76 14.63 6.05 9.16
CA LYS A 76 13.72 6.71 8.22
C LYS A 76 12.50 5.86 7.81
N SER A 77 12.61 4.54 7.93
CA SER A 77 11.53 3.61 7.65
C SER A 77 10.91 3.00 8.93
N PRO A 78 11.69 2.46 9.89
CA PRO A 78 11.14 1.75 11.06
C PRO A 78 10.34 2.63 12.03
N VAL A 79 10.63 3.93 12.10
CA VAL A 79 9.95 4.87 13.01
C VAL A 79 8.71 5.43 12.30
N PRO A 80 7.49 5.26 12.87
CA PRO A 80 6.26 5.73 12.23
C PRO A 80 6.26 7.21 11.83
N GLY A 81 6.80 8.09 12.68
CA GLY A 81 6.84 9.54 12.44
C GLY A 81 7.70 9.99 11.26
N TYR A 82 8.39 9.06 10.61
CA TYR A 82 9.14 9.33 9.38
C TYR A 82 8.49 8.69 8.14
N ALA A 83 7.24 8.26 8.21
CA ALA A 83 6.52 7.64 7.08
C ALA A 83 6.45 8.53 5.81
N SER A 84 6.44 9.86 5.97
CA SER A 84 6.47 10.83 4.88
C SER A 84 7.86 11.01 4.24
N TYR A 85 8.92 10.46 4.85
CA TYR A 85 10.28 10.62 4.36
C TYR A 85 10.48 9.86 3.04
N GLY A 86 10.86 10.61 2.00
CA GLY A 86 11.06 10.07 0.66
C GLY A 86 9.79 9.61 -0.05
N SER A 87 8.60 10.02 0.39
CA SER A 87 7.31 9.76 -0.29
C SER A 87 6.67 11.03 -0.87
N ASN A 88 7.48 12.09 -1.05
CA ASN A 88 7.09 13.30 -1.76
C ASN A 88 6.74 12.95 -3.22
N THR A 89 5.70 13.60 -3.73
CA THR A 89 5.15 13.40 -5.07
C THR A 89 5.96 14.13 -6.15
N ASP A 90 6.79 15.09 -5.76
CA ASP A 90 7.69 15.81 -6.68
C ASP A 90 8.65 14.82 -7.36
N PRO A 91 8.65 14.73 -8.70
CA PRO A 91 9.49 13.79 -9.44
C PRO A 91 10.99 13.99 -9.20
N SER A 92 11.44 15.18 -8.78
CA SER A 92 12.84 15.45 -8.45
C SER A 92 13.31 14.73 -7.18
N THR A 93 12.38 14.27 -6.33
CA THR A 93 12.67 13.56 -5.08
C THR A 93 12.78 12.05 -5.24
N ALA A 94 12.58 11.53 -6.45
CA ALA A 94 12.64 10.09 -6.72
C ALA A 94 13.99 9.44 -6.36
N GLY A 95 15.05 10.25 -6.24
CA GLY A 95 16.39 9.84 -5.85
C GLY A 95 16.76 10.12 -4.39
N ASP A 96 15.81 10.49 -3.52
CA ASP A 96 16.12 10.87 -2.12
C ASP A 96 16.36 9.65 -1.20
N THR A 97 15.82 8.49 -1.55
CA THR A 97 15.94 7.23 -0.79
C THR A 97 16.28 6.03 -1.68
N PRO A 98 17.32 6.12 -2.53
CA PRO A 98 17.63 5.13 -3.56
C PRO A 98 18.00 3.76 -2.99
N GLU A 99 18.27 3.67 -1.69
CA GLU A 99 18.54 2.44 -0.97
C GLU A 99 17.29 1.56 -0.76
N ILE A 100 16.10 2.18 -0.62
CA ILE A 100 14.83 1.51 -0.29
C ILE A 100 13.67 1.91 -1.23
N ASP A 101 13.89 2.78 -2.20
CA ASP A 101 12.96 3.11 -3.28
C ASP A 101 13.39 2.54 -4.63
N TRP A 102 12.42 2.23 -5.48
CA TRP A 102 12.65 2.07 -6.91
C TRP A 102 12.87 3.40 -7.62
N GLY A 103 12.35 4.51 -7.08
CA GLY A 103 12.51 5.84 -7.68
C GLY A 103 11.75 5.98 -9.00
N PHE A 104 10.60 5.31 -9.13
CA PHE A 104 9.79 5.40 -10.34
C PHE A 104 9.26 6.83 -10.53
N VAL A 105 9.19 7.27 -11.78
CA VAL A 105 8.51 8.51 -12.17
C VAL A 105 7.42 8.14 -13.18
N THR A 106 6.21 8.66 -12.97
CA THR A 106 5.12 8.40 -13.92
C THR A 106 5.39 9.10 -15.25
N GLU A 107 4.84 8.55 -16.33
CA GLU A 107 4.58 9.30 -17.55
C GLU A 107 3.66 10.50 -17.25
N LYS A 108 3.56 11.43 -18.20
CA LYS A 108 2.63 12.57 -18.11
C LYS A 108 1.21 12.06 -17.92
N VAL A 109 0.51 12.56 -16.90
CA VAL A 109 -0.88 12.19 -16.58
C VAL A 109 -1.82 13.26 -17.13
N PRO A 110 -2.53 13.04 -18.25
CA PRO A 110 -3.31 14.10 -18.91
C PRO A 110 -4.44 14.66 -18.04
N GLY A 111 -5.07 13.81 -17.22
CA GLY A 111 -6.13 14.23 -16.31
C GLY A 111 -5.63 15.04 -15.11
N LEU A 112 -4.31 15.17 -14.91
CA LEU A 112 -3.66 16.03 -13.93
C LEU A 112 -2.69 17.01 -14.61
N ASP A 113 -3.17 17.70 -15.65
CA ASP A 113 -2.45 18.73 -16.41
C ASP A 113 -1.07 18.30 -16.96
N ASN A 114 -0.94 17.02 -17.32
CA ASN A 114 0.30 16.40 -17.79
C ASN A 114 1.46 16.45 -16.79
N ASN A 115 1.15 16.60 -15.50
CA ASN A 115 2.12 16.45 -14.43
C ASN A 115 2.68 15.01 -14.39
N THR A 116 3.90 14.89 -13.88
CA THR A 116 4.59 13.63 -13.61
C THR A 116 4.88 13.55 -12.13
N PHE A 117 4.81 12.35 -11.56
CA PHE A 117 4.92 12.16 -10.12
C PHE A 117 6.02 11.17 -9.79
N HIS A 118 6.77 11.43 -8.73
CA HIS A 118 7.48 10.36 -8.05
C HIS A 118 6.46 9.33 -7.56
N TYR A 119 6.63 8.08 -7.97
CA TYR A 119 5.71 6.98 -7.73
C TYR A 119 6.37 5.93 -6.83
N ALA A 120 6.56 6.31 -5.58
CA ALA A 120 7.36 5.55 -4.60
C ALA A 120 6.92 4.08 -4.49
N ARG A 121 7.90 3.17 -4.57
CA ARG A 121 7.71 1.73 -4.35
C ARG A 121 8.89 1.17 -3.58
N GLY A 122 8.60 0.41 -2.51
CA GLY A 122 9.65 -0.18 -1.69
C GLY A 122 10.53 -1.15 -2.48
N ARG A 123 11.84 -0.89 -2.49
CA ARG A 123 12.90 -1.76 -3.01
C ARG A 123 13.75 -2.27 -1.84
N THR A 124 13.15 -3.13 -1.02
CA THR A 124 13.69 -3.65 0.23
C THR A 124 12.88 -4.86 0.67
N LEU A 125 13.41 -5.68 1.57
CA LEU A 125 12.60 -6.68 2.27
C LEU A 125 11.44 -6.01 2.99
N GLY A 126 10.24 -6.56 2.83
CA GLY A 126 9.00 -5.91 3.22
C GLY A 126 8.33 -5.13 2.08
N GLY A 127 9.09 -4.78 1.04
CA GLY A 127 8.64 -4.00 -0.11
C GLY A 127 7.91 -2.75 0.33
N SER A 128 6.73 -2.50 -0.23
CA SER A 128 5.94 -1.31 0.12
C SER A 128 5.39 -1.33 1.56
N SER A 129 5.28 -2.49 2.24
CA SER A 129 4.91 -2.50 3.67
C SER A 129 6.01 -1.95 4.58
N ALA A 130 7.27 -1.94 4.12
CA ALA A 130 8.37 -1.26 4.79
C ALA A 130 8.39 0.26 4.54
N ARG A 131 7.46 0.82 3.77
CA ARG A 131 7.43 2.25 3.44
C ARG A 131 6.06 2.92 3.49
N ASN A 132 4.98 2.15 3.58
CA ASN A 132 3.61 2.67 3.60
C ASN A 132 3.33 3.56 4.82
N PHE A 133 2.12 4.11 4.90
CA PHE A 133 1.68 4.89 6.06
C PHE A 133 1.10 4.01 7.18
N MET A 134 1.35 2.68 7.16
CA MET A 134 0.94 1.69 8.17
C MET A 134 -0.57 1.50 8.40
N MET A 135 -1.44 2.36 7.87
CA MET A 135 -2.90 2.28 8.01
C MET A 135 -3.45 0.89 7.69
N TYR A 136 -4.11 0.25 8.66
CA TYR A 136 -4.64 -1.10 8.56
C TYR A 136 -6.16 -1.09 8.63
N GLN A 137 -6.78 -1.55 7.55
CA GLN A 137 -8.22 -1.75 7.44
C GLN A 137 -8.49 -2.79 6.36
N ARG A 138 -9.75 -3.19 6.24
CA ARG A 138 -10.22 -4.11 5.18
C ARG A 138 -11.30 -3.43 4.37
N GLY A 139 -11.53 -3.90 3.15
CA GLY A 139 -12.66 -3.43 2.36
C GLY A 139 -14.00 -3.88 2.93
N ASN A 140 -15.09 -3.39 2.33
CA ASN A 140 -16.42 -3.87 2.64
C ASN A 140 -16.63 -5.29 2.10
N ALA A 141 -17.50 -6.06 2.75
CA ALA A 141 -17.76 -7.46 2.41
C ALA A 141 -18.15 -7.65 0.94
N GLN A 142 -19.03 -6.79 0.42
CA GLN A 142 -19.55 -6.93 -0.94
C GLN A 142 -18.46 -6.77 -2.03
N ALA A 143 -17.36 -6.06 -1.75
CA ALA A 143 -16.24 -5.98 -2.68
C ALA A 143 -15.57 -7.34 -2.92
N TYR A 144 -15.49 -8.17 -1.88
CA TYR A 144 -14.92 -9.51 -1.96
C TYR A 144 -15.88 -10.51 -2.60
N ASP A 145 -17.20 -10.33 -2.42
CA ASP A 145 -18.20 -11.12 -3.13
C ASP A 145 -18.17 -10.81 -4.64
N ILE A 146 -18.00 -9.54 -5.04
CA ILE A 146 -17.76 -9.20 -6.45
C ILE A 146 -16.47 -9.82 -6.96
N TRP A 147 -15.38 -9.79 -6.17
CA TRP A 147 -14.15 -10.47 -6.56
C TRP A 147 -14.46 -11.94 -6.86
N ALA A 148 -15.09 -12.66 -5.93
CA ALA A 148 -15.46 -14.06 -6.09
C ALA A 148 -16.22 -14.32 -7.39
N ASP A 149 -17.20 -13.47 -7.70
CA ASP A 149 -18.00 -13.58 -8.92
C ASP A 149 -17.19 -13.29 -10.19
N GLN A 150 -16.28 -12.32 -10.16
CA GLN A 150 -15.40 -11.98 -11.30
C GLN A 150 -14.43 -13.10 -11.63
N VAL A 151 -13.89 -13.79 -10.62
CA VAL A 151 -12.94 -14.90 -10.82
C VAL A 151 -13.62 -16.27 -10.89
N GLY A 152 -14.92 -16.34 -10.56
CA GLY A 152 -15.68 -17.59 -10.56
C GLY A 152 -15.30 -18.54 -9.42
N ASP A 153 -14.85 -18.00 -8.28
CA ASP A 153 -14.37 -18.78 -7.13
C ASP A 153 -14.87 -18.16 -5.82
N GLN A 154 -15.85 -18.84 -5.21
CA GLN A 154 -16.47 -18.42 -3.95
C GLN A 154 -15.52 -18.48 -2.75
N GLY A 155 -14.32 -19.05 -2.89
CA GLY A 155 -13.26 -18.93 -1.90
C GLY A 155 -12.78 -17.49 -1.66
N TYR A 156 -13.11 -16.55 -2.55
CA TYR A 156 -12.85 -15.12 -2.38
C TYR A 156 -14.03 -14.32 -1.80
N SER A 157 -15.20 -14.92 -1.59
CA SER A 157 -16.32 -14.24 -0.93
C SER A 157 -15.91 -13.82 0.49
N TRP A 158 -16.52 -12.76 1.03
CA TRP A 158 -16.08 -12.17 2.30
C TRP A 158 -15.95 -13.22 3.41
N ASP A 159 -16.99 -14.04 3.61
CA ASP A 159 -17.03 -15.02 4.69
C ASP A 159 -15.96 -16.12 4.53
N ASN A 160 -15.67 -16.53 3.29
CA ASN A 160 -14.65 -17.54 3.00
C ASN A 160 -13.22 -16.96 3.00
N PHE A 161 -13.08 -15.65 2.76
CA PHE A 161 -11.80 -14.96 2.73
C PHE A 161 -11.40 -14.40 4.11
N LEU A 162 -12.38 -14.10 4.98
CA LEU A 162 -12.19 -13.61 6.36
C LEU A 162 -11.22 -14.45 7.21
N PRO A 163 -11.19 -15.80 7.14
CA PRO A 163 -10.20 -16.59 7.85
C PRO A 163 -8.75 -16.20 7.51
N TYR A 164 -8.44 -15.86 6.26
CA TYR A 164 -7.09 -15.46 5.84
C TYR A 164 -6.73 -14.06 6.33
N PHE A 165 -7.70 -13.14 6.35
CA PHE A 165 -7.53 -11.85 7.02
C PHE A 165 -7.20 -12.02 8.51
N ARG A 166 -7.98 -12.83 9.23
CA ARG A 166 -7.80 -13.08 10.67
C ARG A 166 -6.52 -13.87 10.96
N LYS A 167 -6.08 -14.73 10.05
CA LYS A 167 -4.80 -15.44 10.14
C LYS A 167 -3.64 -14.47 10.03
N SER A 168 -3.71 -13.48 9.14
CA SER A 168 -2.57 -12.62 8.83
C SER A 168 -2.10 -11.69 9.96
N ALA A 169 -3.03 -11.23 10.81
CA ALA A 169 -2.80 -10.12 11.72
C ALA A 169 -3.24 -10.40 13.17
N ASN A 170 -2.51 -9.81 14.12
CA ASN A 170 -2.78 -9.85 15.55
C ASN A 170 -3.01 -8.44 16.10
N TYR A 171 -4.18 -8.19 16.69
CA TYR A 171 -4.55 -6.87 17.19
C TYR A 171 -4.21 -6.70 18.67
N SER A 172 -3.63 -5.56 19.02
CA SER A 172 -3.44 -5.09 20.39
C SER A 172 -4.24 -3.83 20.65
N ALA A 173 -4.83 -3.72 21.84
CA ALA A 173 -5.55 -2.51 22.25
C ALA A 173 -4.61 -1.30 22.39
N PRO A 174 -5.11 -0.07 22.15
CA PRO A 174 -4.32 1.15 22.34
C PRO A 174 -3.86 1.33 23.80
N HIS A 175 -2.69 1.93 23.99
CA HIS A 175 -2.19 2.33 25.32
C HIS A 175 -2.86 3.64 25.73
N LEU A 176 -4.07 3.54 26.29
CA LEU A 176 -4.92 4.70 26.58
C LEU A 176 -4.29 5.73 27.53
N SER A 177 -3.34 5.35 28.39
CA SER A 177 -2.64 6.27 29.29
C SER A 177 -1.64 7.21 28.58
N LEU A 178 -1.25 6.89 27.35
CA LEU A 178 -0.33 7.72 26.54
C LEU A 178 -1.08 8.58 25.51
N ARG A 179 -2.38 8.32 25.31
CA ARG A 179 -3.26 9.06 24.40
C ARG A 179 -4.06 10.10 25.16
N ALA A 180 -4.54 11.13 24.45
CA ALA A 180 -5.51 12.06 25.01
C ALA A 180 -6.77 11.30 25.46
N SER A 181 -7.41 11.72 26.56
CA SER A 181 -8.62 11.07 27.09
C SER A 181 -9.81 11.14 26.13
N SER A 182 -9.79 12.10 25.19
CA SER A 182 -10.73 12.21 24.07
C SER A 182 -10.47 11.23 22.92
N ALA A 183 -9.24 10.70 22.81
CA ALA A 183 -8.82 9.84 21.70
C ALA A 183 -9.04 8.35 22.00
N THR A 184 -10.28 8.02 22.39
CA THR A 184 -10.70 6.65 22.71
C THR A 184 -11.02 5.84 21.46
N VAL A 185 -10.74 4.54 21.51
CA VAL A 185 -11.04 3.60 20.42
C VAL A 185 -11.90 2.46 21.00
N PRO A 186 -13.07 2.16 20.41
CA PRO A 186 -13.86 1.00 20.79
C PRO A 186 -13.08 -0.31 20.61
N ALA A 187 -13.41 -1.33 21.41
CA ALA A 187 -12.91 -2.67 21.13
C ALA A 187 -13.46 -3.14 19.76
N PRO A 188 -12.61 -3.70 18.87
CA PRO A 188 -13.08 -4.17 17.59
C PRO A 188 -14.03 -5.36 17.76
N SER A 189 -14.87 -5.60 16.76
CA SER A 189 -15.73 -6.79 16.72
C SER A 189 -14.92 -8.07 16.88
N ILE A 190 -15.49 -9.08 17.53
CA ILE A 190 -14.88 -10.42 17.66
C ILE A 190 -14.61 -11.10 16.30
N LYS A 191 -15.28 -10.64 15.24
CA LYS A 191 -15.04 -11.09 13.86
C LYS A 191 -13.81 -10.43 13.22
N ALA A 192 -13.41 -9.25 13.67
CA ALA A 192 -12.32 -8.49 13.06
C ALA A 192 -10.99 -9.23 13.21
N PHE A 193 -10.62 -9.68 14.41
CA PHE A 193 -9.32 -10.30 14.64
C PHE A 193 -9.46 -11.69 15.28
N SER A 194 -8.39 -12.49 15.21
CA SER A 194 -8.30 -13.75 15.93
C SER A 194 -7.32 -13.59 17.10
N PRO A 195 -7.61 -14.14 18.29
CA PRO A 195 -6.64 -14.20 19.39
C PRO A 195 -5.36 -14.97 19.04
N THR A 196 -5.40 -15.82 18.02
CA THR A 196 -4.27 -16.60 17.50
C THR A 196 -3.85 -16.15 16.10
N GLY A 197 -4.30 -14.98 15.66
CA GLY A 197 -3.88 -14.38 14.40
C GLY A 197 -2.42 -13.91 14.46
N GLY A 198 -1.82 -13.63 13.30
CA GLY A 198 -0.46 -13.14 13.18
C GLY A 198 0.36 -13.88 12.12
N PRO A 199 1.57 -13.38 11.81
CA PRO A 199 2.44 -12.66 12.73
C PRO A 199 2.36 -11.13 12.68
N LEU A 200 1.55 -10.51 11.81
CA LEU A 200 1.54 -9.05 11.64
C LEU A 200 0.88 -8.34 12.85
N PRO A 201 1.62 -7.56 13.67
CA PRO A 201 1.05 -6.74 14.72
C PRO A 201 0.23 -5.58 14.14
N VAL A 202 -0.93 -5.35 14.73
CA VAL A 202 -1.82 -4.22 14.46
C VAL A 202 -2.19 -3.58 15.79
N SER A 203 -2.03 -2.27 15.91
CA SER A 203 -2.35 -1.50 17.12
C SER A 203 -2.68 -0.07 16.72
N HIS A 204 -2.72 0.87 17.67
CA HIS A 204 -2.78 2.29 17.38
C HIS A 204 -1.48 2.97 17.84
N ALA A 205 -1.18 4.12 17.24
CA ALA A 205 -0.12 4.99 17.73
C ALA A 205 -0.37 5.40 19.19
N ASN A 206 0.69 5.44 19.99
CA ASN A 206 0.60 5.92 21.37
C ASN A 206 0.34 7.43 21.43
N TRP A 207 0.68 8.18 20.38
CA TRP A 207 0.27 9.56 20.18
C TRP A 207 -0.84 9.63 19.13
N ALA A 208 -2.08 9.80 19.58
CA ALA A 208 -3.19 10.19 18.71
C ALA A 208 -2.97 11.63 18.24
N LEU A 209 -3.32 11.94 16.99
CA LEU A 209 -3.27 13.32 16.50
C LEU A 209 -4.16 14.20 17.39
N PRO A 210 -3.65 15.32 17.91
CA PRO A 210 -4.45 16.26 18.69
C PRO A 210 -5.70 16.75 17.94
N MET A 211 -5.58 17.04 16.63
CA MET A 211 -6.71 17.41 15.78
C MET A 211 -7.79 16.31 15.73
N SER A 212 -7.40 15.04 15.73
CA SER A 212 -8.34 13.92 15.65
C SER A 212 -9.22 13.77 16.88
N SER A 213 -8.88 14.41 18.01
CA SER A 213 -9.76 14.46 19.20
C SER A 213 -11.10 15.16 18.94
N TYR A 214 -11.22 15.91 17.85
CA TYR A 214 -12.42 16.62 17.43
C TYR A 214 -13.13 15.93 16.25
N ALA A 215 -12.52 14.88 15.69
CA ALA A 215 -12.92 14.28 14.43
C ALA A 215 -14.27 13.57 14.51
N GLU A 216 -14.52 12.78 15.57
CA GLU A 216 -15.80 12.06 15.70
C GLU A 216 -17.00 13.01 15.63
N ALA A 217 -16.93 14.12 16.36
CA ALA A 217 -17.95 15.16 16.33
C ALA A 217 -18.03 15.84 14.96
N ALA A 218 -16.88 16.09 14.31
CA ALA A 218 -16.83 16.71 12.99
C ALA A 218 -17.51 15.84 11.93
N PHE A 219 -17.11 14.57 11.83
CA PHE A 219 -17.71 13.56 10.94
C PHE A 219 -19.21 13.39 11.23
N SER A 220 -19.59 13.26 12.51
CA SER A 220 -21.00 13.10 12.90
C SER A 220 -21.84 14.31 12.51
N SER A 221 -21.33 15.54 12.69
CA SER A 221 -22.05 16.78 12.37
C SER A 221 -22.38 16.91 10.88
N ILE A 222 -21.57 16.29 10.02
CA ILE A 222 -21.79 16.30 8.58
C ILE A 222 -22.55 15.06 8.10
N GLY A 223 -22.96 14.17 9.01
CA GLY A 223 -23.80 12.99 8.72
C GLY A 223 -23.05 11.67 8.55
N ILE A 224 -21.76 11.59 8.92
CA ILE A 224 -20.97 10.36 8.86
C ILE A 224 -20.89 9.75 10.27
N PRO A 225 -21.55 8.61 10.54
CA PRO A 225 -21.64 8.06 11.88
C PRO A 225 -20.33 7.38 12.33
N PRO A 226 -20.08 7.27 13.64
CA PRO A 226 -18.94 6.53 14.16
C PRO A 226 -19.09 5.02 13.88
N LEU A 227 -17.95 4.36 13.65
CA LEU A 227 -17.84 2.91 13.49
C LEU A 227 -17.25 2.25 14.73
N GLN A 228 -17.58 0.97 14.94
CA GLN A 228 -16.89 0.16 15.93
C GLN A 228 -15.46 -0.18 15.49
N ASP A 229 -15.28 -0.58 14.23
CA ASP A 229 -13.98 -0.92 13.63
C ASP A 229 -14.03 -0.83 12.11
N LEU A 230 -12.85 -0.89 11.46
CA LEU A 230 -12.65 -0.82 10.01
C LEU A 230 -12.22 -2.17 9.41
N SER A 231 -12.46 -3.28 10.11
CA SER A 231 -11.95 -4.62 9.74
C SER A 231 -13.02 -5.71 9.71
N SER A 232 -14.28 -5.36 10.00
CA SER A 232 -15.42 -6.29 10.05
C SER A 232 -16.26 -6.37 8.77
N GLY A 233 -15.78 -5.78 7.67
CA GLY A 233 -16.47 -5.84 6.37
C GLY A 233 -17.54 -4.77 6.18
N LYS A 234 -17.60 -3.77 7.06
CA LYS A 234 -18.42 -2.56 6.92
C LYS A 234 -17.54 -1.35 7.17
N ILE A 235 -17.50 -0.42 6.23
CA ILE A 235 -16.58 0.74 6.29
C ILE A 235 -17.26 2.10 6.14
N ILE A 236 -18.51 2.20 5.64
CA ILE A 236 -19.25 3.47 5.61
C ILE A 236 -19.47 3.95 7.04
N GLY A 237 -18.97 5.15 7.35
CA GLY A 237 -18.83 5.68 8.70
C GLY A 237 -17.37 6.09 8.98
N ALA A 238 -17.04 6.45 10.22
CA ALA A 238 -15.70 6.94 10.57
C ALA A 238 -15.18 6.42 11.91
N GLN A 239 -13.87 6.24 12.03
CA GLN A 239 -13.20 5.84 13.27
C GLN A 239 -11.68 6.12 13.21
N TYR A 240 -11.01 6.07 14.36
CA TYR A 240 -9.56 5.90 14.43
C TYR A 240 -9.11 4.65 13.66
N CYS A 241 -8.21 4.82 12.69
CA CYS A 241 -7.62 3.73 11.95
C CYS A 241 -6.48 3.10 12.76
N PRO A 242 -6.47 1.76 12.94
CA PRO A 242 -5.29 1.11 13.48
C PRO A 242 -4.15 1.12 12.45
N LEU A 243 -2.94 0.98 12.94
CA LEU A 243 -1.69 0.93 12.19
C LEU A 243 -1.02 -0.45 12.34
N THR A 244 -0.26 -0.87 11.34
CA THR A 244 0.70 -1.97 11.45
C THR A 244 1.93 -1.50 12.21
N VAL A 245 1.78 -1.36 13.53
CA VAL A 245 2.84 -1.00 14.48
C VAL A 245 2.87 -1.99 15.63
N GLY A 246 4.07 -2.26 16.13
CA GLY A 246 4.27 -3.12 17.28
C GLY A 246 3.76 -2.48 18.59
N SER A 247 3.40 -3.34 19.54
CA SER A 247 3.02 -2.96 20.90
C SER A 247 3.80 -3.85 21.87
N PRO A 248 4.63 -3.29 22.78
CA PRO A 248 4.69 -1.88 23.17
C PRO A 248 5.71 -1.01 22.41
N ASP A 249 6.50 -1.57 21.50
CA ASP A 249 7.70 -0.91 20.95
C ASP A 249 7.44 0.19 19.89
N GLN A 250 6.22 0.28 19.37
CA GLN A 250 5.74 1.33 18.45
C GLN A 250 6.59 1.49 17.17
N LYS A 251 7.27 0.43 16.76
CA LYS A 251 7.95 0.38 15.46
C LYS A 251 6.97 -0.04 14.38
N ARG A 252 7.21 0.43 13.14
CA ARG A 252 6.55 -0.12 11.95
C ARG A 252 6.66 -1.64 11.93
N SER A 253 5.56 -2.31 11.59
CA SER A 253 5.58 -3.71 11.20
C SER A 253 5.29 -3.90 9.71
N SER A 254 6.30 -4.36 9.00
CA SER A 254 6.30 -4.78 7.60
C SER A 254 6.22 -6.32 7.48
N SER A 255 6.10 -6.87 6.26
CA SER A 255 6.17 -8.32 6.06
C SER A 255 7.55 -8.89 6.39
N GLU A 256 8.60 -8.07 6.40
CA GLU A 256 9.93 -8.44 6.88
C GLU A 256 9.87 -8.65 8.42
N THR A 257 9.59 -7.59 9.18
CA THR A 257 9.60 -7.64 10.66
C THR A 257 8.57 -8.58 11.26
N SER A 258 7.51 -8.93 10.51
CA SER A 258 6.49 -9.86 10.95
C SER A 258 6.72 -11.27 10.38
N TYR A 259 6.60 -11.48 9.07
CA TYR A 259 6.64 -12.82 8.48
C TYR A 259 8.05 -13.38 8.35
N LEU A 260 9.03 -12.59 7.88
CA LEU A 260 10.41 -13.08 7.77
C LEU A 260 11.02 -13.31 9.15
N GLN A 261 10.88 -12.36 10.07
CA GLN A 261 11.37 -12.51 11.43
C GLN A 261 10.67 -13.64 12.20
N TYR A 262 9.38 -13.87 11.96
CA TYR A 262 8.70 -15.06 12.48
C TYR A 262 9.28 -16.37 11.90
N ALA A 263 9.60 -16.40 10.61
CA ALA A 263 10.26 -17.54 9.99
C ALA A 263 11.61 -17.84 10.66
N LEU A 264 12.41 -16.79 10.84
CA LEU A 264 13.72 -16.81 11.49
C LEU A 264 13.66 -17.29 12.93
N ALA A 265 12.83 -16.66 13.75
CA ALA A 265 12.67 -17.00 15.17
C ALA A 265 12.16 -18.43 15.39
N SER A 266 11.51 -19.01 14.38
CA SER A 266 11.04 -20.41 14.41
C SER A 266 12.03 -21.41 13.82
N GLY A 267 13.26 -21.01 13.48
CA GLY A 267 14.31 -21.89 12.98
C GLY A 267 14.09 -22.43 11.56
N ARG A 268 13.37 -21.70 10.69
CA ARG A 268 13.03 -22.13 9.32
C ARG A 268 14.21 -21.98 8.35
N ASN A 269 15.21 -22.85 8.49
CA ASN A 269 16.45 -22.83 7.68
C ASN A 269 16.26 -23.27 6.21
N ASN A 270 15.06 -23.76 5.87
CA ASN A 270 14.63 -24.11 4.52
C ASN A 270 14.15 -22.91 3.69
N LEU A 271 14.07 -21.71 4.28
CA LEU A 271 13.89 -20.44 3.59
C LEU A 271 15.26 -19.79 3.35
N LYS A 272 15.62 -19.59 2.08
CA LYS A 272 16.87 -18.98 1.62
C LYS A 272 16.59 -17.61 1.05
N LEU A 273 17.47 -16.66 1.34
CA LEU A 273 17.27 -15.26 0.99
C LEU A 273 18.40 -14.74 0.10
N PHE A 274 18.03 -14.14 -1.03
CA PHE A 274 18.94 -13.48 -1.97
C PHE A 274 18.57 -12.00 -2.03
N THR A 275 19.21 -11.20 -1.19
CA THR A 275 19.04 -9.74 -1.18
C THR A 275 19.98 -9.07 -2.17
N LYS A 276 19.73 -7.79 -2.46
CA LYS A 276 20.54 -6.99 -3.38
C LYS A 276 20.73 -7.72 -4.73
N THR A 277 19.70 -8.45 -5.14
CA THR A 277 19.69 -9.37 -6.28
C THR A 277 18.48 -9.07 -7.15
N LEU A 278 18.71 -8.56 -8.36
CA LEU A 278 17.66 -8.16 -9.29
C LEU A 278 17.25 -9.35 -10.16
N ALA A 279 15.95 -9.67 -10.19
CA ALA A 279 15.41 -10.63 -11.14
C ALA A 279 15.35 -10.02 -12.55
N LYS A 280 15.88 -10.76 -13.53
CA LYS A 280 15.97 -10.35 -14.95
C LYS A 280 14.86 -10.95 -15.80
N LYS A 281 14.67 -12.26 -15.70
CA LYS A 281 13.74 -12.99 -16.56
C LYS A 281 13.38 -14.35 -15.96
N ILE A 282 12.18 -14.83 -16.24
CA ILE A 282 11.78 -16.20 -15.92
C ILE A 282 12.33 -17.15 -16.99
N VAL A 283 12.89 -18.27 -16.57
CA VAL A 283 13.38 -19.33 -17.47
C VAL A 283 12.26 -20.32 -17.72
N PHE A 284 12.06 -20.70 -18.98
CA PHE A 284 11.05 -21.68 -19.38
C PHE A 284 11.68 -22.88 -20.10
N ASN A 285 11.16 -24.07 -19.80
CA ASN A 285 11.27 -25.23 -20.66
C ASN A 285 9.93 -25.44 -21.37
N GLY A 286 9.85 -25.08 -22.65
CA GLY A 286 8.59 -24.95 -23.36
C GLY A 286 7.69 -23.90 -22.70
N LYS A 287 6.59 -24.33 -22.08
CA LYS A 287 5.65 -23.46 -21.36
C LYS A 287 5.66 -23.68 -19.84
N THR A 288 6.66 -24.38 -19.31
CA THR A 288 6.83 -24.61 -17.87
C THR A 288 7.93 -23.72 -17.34
N ALA A 289 7.63 -22.87 -16.34
CA ALA A 289 8.65 -22.07 -15.67
C ALA A 289 9.53 -22.98 -14.80
N THR A 290 10.86 -22.84 -14.93
CA THR A 290 11.86 -23.70 -14.28
C THR A 290 12.85 -22.93 -13.41
N GLY A 291 12.75 -21.61 -13.35
CA GLY A 291 13.67 -20.79 -12.58
C GLY A 291 13.65 -19.33 -13.00
N VAL A 292 14.59 -18.57 -12.47
CA VAL A 292 14.73 -17.13 -12.68
C VAL A 292 16.19 -16.80 -12.92
N ILE A 293 16.46 -16.04 -13.98
CA ILE A 293 17.74 -15.38 -14.19
C ILE A 293 17.80 -14.17 -13.28
N VAL A 294 18.89 -14.05 -12.53
CA VAL A 294 19.14 -12.97 -11.59
C VAL A 294 20.50 -12.35 -11.83
N VAL A 295 20.65 -11.09 -11.43
CA VAL A 295 21.93 -10.39 -11.44
C VAL A 295 22.20 -9.77 -10.07
N ALA A 296 23.46 -9.84 -9.65
CA ALA A 296 23.99 -9.07 -8.53
C ALA A 296 25.46 -8.78 -8.79
N ASN A 297 25.93 -7.57 -8.44
CA ASN A 297 27.32 -7.16 -8.63
C ASN A 297 27.84 -7.37 -10.08
N GLY A 298 26.95 -7.22 -11.07
CA GLY A 298 27.27 -7.43 -12.49
C GLY A 298 27.42 -8.88 -12.93
N ILE A 299 27.19 -9.86 -12.04
CA ILE A 299 27.26 -11.28 -12.34
C ILE A 299 25.84 -11.83 -12.47
N GLU A 300 25.57 -12.48 -13.60
CA GLU A 300 24.30 -13.12 -13.90
C GLU A 300 24.36 -14.64 -13.64
N TRP A 301 23.33 -15.19 -13.01
CA TRP A 301 23.18 -16.64 -12.83
C TRP A 301 21.69 -17.03 -12.74
N ALA A 302 21.42 -18.34 -12.68
CA ALA A 302 20.07 -18.87 -12.55
C ALA A 302 19.81 -19.42 -11.13
N ILE A 303 18.61 -19.16 -10.61
CA ILE A 303 18.05 -19.85 -9.45
C ILE A 303 16.92 -20.75 -9.97
N GLU A 304 17.05 -22.06 -9.77
CA GLU A 304 16.15 -23.06 -10.32
C GLU A 304 14.97 -23.35 -9.38
N ALA A 305 13.80 -23.56 -9.97
CA ALA A 305 12.57 -23.95 -9.28
C ALA A 305 12.16 -25.37 -9.71
N LYS A 306 12.04 -26.31 -8.76
CA LYS A 306 11.58 -27.68 -9.04
C LYS A 306 10.08 -27.75 -9.25
N LYS A 307 9.31 -26.90 -8.56
CA LYS A 307 7.85 -26.95 -8.56
C LYS A 307 7.25 -25.70 -9.18
N GLU A 308 7.62 -24.52 -8.69
CA GLU A 308 6.93 -23.29 -9.05
C GLU A 308 7.76 -22.02 -8.86
N VAL A 309 7.60 -21.07 -9.79
CA VAL A 309 8.03 -19.68 -9.62
C VAL A 309 6.81 -18.85 -9.21
N ILE A 310 6.95 -18.02 -8.18
CA ILE A 310 5.89 -17.16 -7.64
C ILE A 310 6.36 -15.71 -7.77
N LEU A 311 5.67 -14.92 -8.57
CA LEU A 311 5.97 -13.51 -8.77
C LEU A 311 5.22 -12.65 -7.75
N SER A 312 5.96 -11.79 -7.07
CA SER A 312 5.47 -10.76 -6.17
C SER A 312 6.17 -9.41 -6.46
N ALA A 313 6.40 -9.13 -7.76
CA ALA A 313 7.20 -8.02 -8.27
C ALA A 313 6.56 -7.25 -9.46
N GLY A 314 5.25 -7.41 -9.70
CA GLY A 314 4.46 -6.59 -10.63
C GLY A 314 4.71 -6.72 -12.16
N ALA A 315 5.93 -6.50 -12.66
CA ALA A 315 6.20 -6.26 -14.10
C ALA A 315 7.03 -7.33 -14.86
N LEU A 316 7.53 -8.37 -14.18
CA LEU A 316 8.49 -9.34 -14.75
C LEU A 316 7.95 -10.23 -15.89
N LEU A 317 6.62 -10.32 -16.05
CA LEU A 317 6.01 -11.16 -17.09
C LEU A 317 6.38 -10.71 -18.50
N MET A 318 6.38 -9.40 -18.78
CA MET A 318 6.60 -8.89 -20.14
C MET A 318 8.01 -9.19 -20.64
N VAL A 319 9.06 -8.92 -19.84
CA VAL A 319 10.45 -9.26 -20.21
C VAL A 319 10.67 -10.77 -20.38
N SER A 320 9.78 -11.57 -19.78
CA SER A 320 9.77 -13.03 -19.87
C SER A 320 8.96 -13.57 -21.06
N GLY A 321 8.46 -12.70 -21.94
CA GLY A 321 7.72 -13.09 -23.14
C GLY A 321 6.22 -13.31 -22.93
N ILE A 322 5.65 -12.88 -21.80
CA ILE A 322 4.23 -12.98 -21.49
C ILE A 322 3.65 -11.56 -21.40
N GLY A 323 2.88 -11.15 -22.41
CA GLY A 323 2.31 -9.81 -22.47
C GLY A 323 1.73 -9.45 -23.85
N PRO A 324 1.38 -8.18 -24.08
CA PRO A 324 0.81 -7.76 -25.37
C PRO A 324 1.82 -8.00 -26.50
N ARG A 325 1.46 -8.83 -27.48
CA ARG A 325 2.36 -9.23 -28.59
C ARG A 325 3.06 -8.05 -29.27
N SER A 326 2.32 -6.98 -29.57
CA SER A 326 2.88 -5.79 -30.23
C SER A 326 3.99 -5.14 -29.38
N ASP A 327 3.74 -4.98 -28.07
CA ASP A 327 4.64 -4.31 -27.15
C ASP A 327 5.94 -5.13 -27.01
N LEU A 328 5.82 -6.46 -26.92
CA LEU A 328 6.96 -7.38 -26.85
C LEU A 328 7.79 -7.39 -28.14
N GLN A 329 7.16 -7.50 -29.30
CA GLN A 329 7.85 -7.53 -30.59
C GLN A 329 8.61 -6.24 -30.87
N ASN A 330 8.03 -5.09 -30.50
CA ASN A 330 8.68 -3.78 -30.64
C ASN A 330 9.97 -3.65 -29.83
N LEU A 331 10.12 -4.43 -28.76
CA LEU A 331 11.30 -4.44 -27.89
C LEU A 331 12.23 -5.65 -28.16
N GLY A 332 11.97 -6.41 -29.23
CA GLY A 332 12.76 -7.59 -29.58
C GLY A 332 12.62 -8.74 -28.57
N ILE A 333 11.52 -8.79 -27.82
CA ILE A 333 11.23 -9.87 -26.87
C ILE A 333 10.45 -10.97 -27.60
N GLU A 334 10.93 -12.21 -27.51
CA GLU A 334 10.20 -13.37 -28.02
C GLU A 334 8.86 -13.54 -27.29
N VAL A 335 7.78 -13.68 -28.06
CA VAL A 335 6.42 -13.83 -27.51
C VAL A 335 6.15 -15.30 -27.20
N LEU A 336 6.17 -15.65 -25.92
CA LEU A 336 5.80 -16.96 -25.40
C LEU A 336 4.27 -17.10 -25.30
N ILE A 337 3.63 -16.09 -24.69
CA ILE A 337 2.17 -15.98 -24.57
C ILE A 337 1.77 -14.55 -24.92
N ASP A 338 0.83 -14.44 -25.85
CA ASP A 338 0.14 -13.19 -26.15
C ASP A 338 -0.95 -12.97 -25.10
N ALA A 339 -0.67 -12.08 -24.16
CA ALA A 339 -1.52 -11.77 -23.02
C ALA A 339 -1.75 -10.25 -22.96
N PRO A 340 -2.75 -9.72 -23.72
CA PRO A 340 -2.96 -8.29 -23.86
C PRO A 340 -3.34 -7.58 -22.55
N GLY A 341 -3.83 -8.33 -21.55
CA GLY A 341 -4.14 -7.79 -20.22
C GLY A 341 -2.93 -7.46 -19.35
N VAL A 342 -1.74 -8.02 -19.62
CA VAL A 342 -0.53 -7.75 -18.81
C VAL A 342 -0.14 -6.28 -18.94
N GLY A 343 0.03 -5.62 -17.79
CA GLY A 343 0.36 -4.20 -17.71
C GLY A 343 -0.82 -3.26 -17.96
N LYS A 344 -2.03 -3.76 -18.22
CA LYS A 344 -3.22 -2.92 -18.51
C LYS A 344 -4.19 -2.89 -17.33
N ASN A 345 -5.22 -2.06 -17.44
CA ASN A 345 -6.30 -1.95 -16.46
C ASN A 345 -5.79 -1.62 -15.04
N MET A 346 -4.70 -0.84 -14.96
CA MET A 346 -4.17 -0.39 -13.67
C MET A 346 -5.25 0.43 -12.97
N LEU A 347 -5.58 0.01 -11.76
CA LEU A 347 -6.45 0.70 -10.84
C LEU A 347 -5.59 1.37 -9.78
N ASP A 348 -5.85 2.64 -9.49
CA ASP A 348 -5.22 3.32 -8.37
C ASP A 348 -6.16 4.43 -7.88
N HIS A 349 -5.97 4.78 -6.62
CA HIS A 349 -6.65 5.86 -5.94
C HIS A 349 -5.91 7.18 -6.17
N VAL A 350 -6.65 8.26 -6.45
CA VAL A 350 -6.14 9.63 -6.50
C VAL A 350 -6.56 10.38 -5.25
N SER A 351 -5.63 11.11 -4.66
CA SER A 351 -5.85 11.88 -3.44
C SER A 351 -5.75 13.38 -3.70
N ILE A 352 -6.50 14.12 -2.88
CA ILE A 352 -6.58 15.58 -2.89
C ILE A 352 -6.62 16.06 -1.44
N SER A 353 -6.15 17.27 -1.15
CA SER A 353 -6.14 17.80 0.22
C SER A 353 -6.67 19.22 0.32
N VAL A 354 -7.23 19.54 1.48
CA VAL A 354 -7.43 20.92 1.94
C VAL A 354 -6.68 21.10 3.24
N ALA A 355 -6.10 22.28 3.45
CA ALA A 355 -5.23 22.54 4.60
C ALA A 355 -5.55 23.87 5.29
N ARG A 356 -5.36 23.90 6.62
CA ARG A 356 -5.52 25.08 7.45
C ARG A 356 -4.50 25.10 8.58
N GLU A 357 -4.14 26.30 9.03
CA GLU A 357 -3.36 26.44 10.27
C GLU A 357 -4.23 26.02 11.47
N VAL A 358 -3.62 25.34 12.43
CA VAL A 358 -4.30 24.89 13.65
C VAL A 358 -3.50 25.25 14.90
N SER A 359 -4.19 25.45 16.03
CA SER A 359 -3.56 25.79 17.31
C SER A 359 -2.96 24.59 18.05
N VAL A 360 -3.28 23.37 17.60
CA VAL A 360 -2.83 22.11 18.20
C VAL A 360 -1.52 21.60 17.57
N GLU A 361 -0.80 20.75 18.29
CA GLU A 361 0.46 20.18 17.82
C GLU A 361 0.28 19.27 16.59
N THR A 362 1.19 19.40 15.63
CA THR A 362 1.22 18.63 14.36
C THR A 362 2.66 18.23 14.04
N GLU A 363 2.88 17.34 13.06
CA GLU A 363 4.23 16.94 12.65
C GLU A 363 5.06 18.10 12.08
N SER A 364 4.40 19.19 11.66
CA SER A 364 5.08 20.43 11.29
C SER A 364 5.99 20.96 12.41
N GLY A 365 5.66 20.67 13.68
CA GLY A 365 6.47 21.04 14.84
C GLY A 365 7.84 20.36 14.90
N ILE A 366 8.03 19.21 14.22
CA ILE A 366 9.32 18.49 14.17
C ILE A 366 10.37 19.24 13.34
N SER A 367 9.96 20.26 12.57
CA SER A 367 10.91 21.17 11.91
C SER A 367 11.73 22.01 12.90
N ASP A 368 11.27 22.17 14.15
CA ASP A 368 12.01 22.79 15.24
C ASP A 368 13.00 21.78 15.86
N PRO A 369 14.32 22.07 15.90
CA PRO A 369 15.32 21.14 16.42
C PRO A 369 15.13 20.70 17.87
N THR A 370 14.63 21.59 18.73
CA THR A 370 14.40 21.29 20.15
C THR A 370 13.21 20.36 20.32
N LYS A 371 12.11 20.62 19.57
CA LYS A 371 10.95 19.71 19.55
C LYS A 371 11.31 18.36 18.95
N ALA A 372 12.10 18.32 17.87
CA ALA A 372 12.58 17.08 17.27
C ALA A 372 13.42 16.25 18.27
N LEU A 373 14.32 16.89 19.02
CA LEU A 373 15.12 16.21 20.05
C LEU A 373 14.23 15.63 21.16
N LYS A 374 13.24 16.40 21.64
CA LYS A 374 12.28 15.92 22.64
C LYS A 374 11.46 14.74 22.11
N ALA A 375 10.95 14.83 20.89
CA ALA A 375 10.21 13.76 20.24
C ALA A 375 11.04 12.47 20.13
N ALA A 376 12.32 12.58 19.77
CA ALA A 376 13.24 11.44 19.74
C ALA A 376 13.47 10.84 21.15
N GLN A 377 13.59 11.67 22.19
CA GLN A 377 13.71 11.20 23.58
C GLN A 377 12.46 10.45 24.04
N ASP A 378 11.27 11.00 23.80
CA ASP A 378 9.99 10.39 24.19
C ASP A 378 9.79 9.03 23.52
N TYR A 379 10.10 8.96 22.23
CA TYR A 379 10.05 7.72 21.46
C TYR A 379 11.04 6.67 21.97
N ASN A 380 12.31 7.05 22.19
CA ASN A 380 13.35 6.12 22.64
C ASN A 380 13.14 5.60 24.07
N GLN A 381 12.68 6.47 24.98
CA GLN A 381 12.63 6.15 26.41
C GLN A 381 11.30 5.52 26.83
N THR A 382 10.21 5.91 26.19
CA THR A 382 8.85 5.57 26.64
C THR A 382 7.94 5.07 25.53
N HIS A 383 8.43 4.98 24.28
CA HIS A 383 7.62 4.65 23.10
C HIS A 383 6.37 5.53 23.03
N SER A 384 6.53 6.84 23.28
CA SER A 384 5.44 7.82 23.29
C SER A 384 5.77 9.03 22.41
N GLY A 385 4.81 9.95 22.31
CA GLY A 385 4.98 11.18 21.56
C GLY A 385 4.87 11.03 20.05
N ILE A 386 5.06 12.15 19.36
CA ILE A 386 4.71 12.34 17.95
C ILE A 386 5.33 11.32 16.99
N LEU A 387 6.53 10.80 17.27
CA LEU A 387 7.20 9.82 16.40
C LEU A 387 6.57 8.42 16.40
N THR A 388 5.61 8.16 17.29
CA THR A 388 4.81 6.92 17.27
C THR A 388 3.68 6.96 16.25
N SER A 389 3.33 8.15 15.75
CA SER A 389 2.29 8.35 14.74
C SER A 389 2.88 8.41 13.34
N ASN A 390 2.07 8.07 12.34
CA ASN A 390 2.34 8.19 10.91
C ASN A 390 1.83 9.52 10.32
N GLY A 391 1.28 10.41 11.16
CA GLY A 391 0.71 11.69 10.77
C GLY A 391 -0.73 11.65 10.27
N ALA A 392 -1.43 10.50 10.36
CA ALA A 392 -2.82 10.34 9.97
C ALA A 392 -3.51 9.17 10.70
N ASP A 393 -4.59 9.41 11.44
CA ASP A 393 -5.14 8.39 12.35
C ASP A 393 -6.67 8.31 12.48
N TYR A 394 -7.45 9.25 11.94
CA TYR A 394 -8.93 9.18 11.93
C TYR A 394 -9.46 9.26 10.50
N ILE A 395 -10.27 8.29 10.12
CA ILE A 395 -10.69 8.09 8.72
C ILE A 395 -12.20 7.88 8.63
N GLY A 396 -12.82 8.44 7.60
CA GLY A 396 -14.23 8.24 7.29
C GLY A 396 -14.46 7.90 5.83
N TRP A 397 -15.53 7.14 5.60
CA TRP A 397 -15.95 6.66 4.28
C TRP A 397 -17.43 6.98 4.07
N GLU A 398 -17.77 7.44 2.88
CA GLU A 398 -19.16 7.69 2.53
C GLU A 398 -19.41 7.56 1.03
N LYS A 399 -20.69 7.47 0.67
CA LYS A 399 -21.15 7.85 -0.67
C LYS A 399 -21.42 9.35 -0.67
N ILE A 400 -21.28 10.02 -1.81
CA ILE A 400 -21.58 11.45 -1.90
C ILE A 400 -23.03 11.69 -1.46
N PRO A 401 -23.28 12.46 -0.38
CA PRO A 401 -24.63 12.68 0.13
C PRO A 401 -25.32 13.83 -0.60
N LEU A 402 -26.61 14.04 -0.31
CA LEU A 402 -27.29 15.29 -0.66
C LEU A 402 -26.74 16.46 0.19
N PRO A 403 -26.71 17.70 -0.35
CA PRO A 403 -27.14 18.08 -1.70
C PRO A 403 -26.10 17.83 -2.81
N GLN A 404 -24.84 17.51 -2.49
CA GLN A 404 -23.75 17.35 -3.47
C GLN A 404 -24.08 16.31 -4.54
N ARG A 405 -24.76 15.21 -4.17
CA ARG A 405 -25.22 14.16 -5.10
C ARG A 405 -26.06 14.73 -6.24
N SER A 406 -26.87 15.75 -6.00
CA SER A 406 -27.74 16.37 -7.00
C SER A 406 -26.97 17.15 -8.07
N ASN A 407 -25.70 17.45 -7.84
CA ASN A 407 -24.84 18.14 -8.81
C ASN A 407 -24.17 17.16 -9.79
N LEU A 408 -24.29 15.85 -9.59
CA LEU A 408 -23.75 14.85 -10.50
C LEU A 408 -24.65 14.71 -11.73
N SER A 409 -24.02 14.53 -12.89
CA SER A 409 -24.71 14.26 -14.14
C SER A 409 -25.43 12.91 -14.11
N ALA A 410 -26.43 12.74 -14.99
CA ALA A 410 -27.13 11.46 -15.12
C ALA A 410 -26.17 10.31 -15.47
N GLN A 411 -25.11 10.59 -16.25
CA GLN A 411 -24.09 9.61 -16.58
C GLN A 411 -23.24 9.25 -15.35
N ALA A 412 -22.78 10.25 -14.59
CA ALA A 412 -22.04 9.99 -13.35
C ALA A 412 -22.85 9.16 -12.36
N LEU A 413 -24.14 9.46 -12.22
CA LEU A 413 -25.05 8.66 -11.39
C LEU A 413 -25.18 7.22 -11.92
N ALA A 414 -25.32 7.02 -13.22
CA ALA A 414 -25.40 5.70 -13.84
C ALA A 414 -24.10 4.89 -13.66
N ASP A 415 -22.94 5.51 -13.82
CA ASP A 415 -21.66 4.86 -13.61
C ASP A 415 -21.47 4.45 -12.14
N LEU A 416 -21.84 5.32 -11.19
CA LEU A 416 -21.75 5.02 -9.75
C LEU A 416 -22.71 3.89 -9.32
N LEU A 417 -23.80 3.68 -10.05
CA LEU A 417 -24.72 2.55 -9.81
C LEU A 417 -24.13 1.19 -10.24
N THR A 418 -22.99 1.17 -10.95
CA THR A 418 -22.26 -0.08 -11.24
C THR A 418 -21.52 -0.62 -10.00
N PHE A 419 -21.24 0.24 -9.03
CA PHE A 419 -20.72 -0.14 -7.73
C PHE A 419 -21.87 -0.50 -6.79
N PRO A 420 -21.67 -1.44 -5.85
CA PRO A 420 -22.72 -1.81 -4.93
C PRO A 420 -23.20 -0.69 -4.00
N PRO A 421 -24.39 -0.86 -3.38
CA PRO A 421 -24.95 0.14 -2.47
C PRO A 421 -24.08 0.44 -1.25
N ASP A 422 -23.28 -0.51 -0.76
CA ASP A 422 -22.40 -0.34 0.41
C ASP A 422 -20.95 0.05 0.04
N TRP A 423 -20.66 0.25 -1.25
CA TRP A 423 -19.36 0.68 -1.74
C TRP A 423 -19.22 2.21 -1.56
N PRO A 424 -18.27 2.71 -0.75
CA PRO A 424 -18.05 4.14 -0.58
C PRO A 424 -17.50 4.77 -1.86
N GLU A 425 -17.75 6.05 -2.07
CA GLU A 425 -17.27 6.77 -3.25
C GLU A 425 -16.07 7.66 -2.91
N LEU A 426 -15.95 8.03 -1.64
CA LEU A 426 -14.81 8.79 -1.12
C LEU A 426 -14.37 8.31 0.26
N GLU A 427 -13.09 8.51 0.52
CA GLU A 427 -12.42 8.43 1.81
C GLU A 427 -12.04 9.86 2.24
N MET A 428 -12.15 10.18 3.52
CA MET A 428 -11.60 11.40 4.12
C MET A 428 -10.77 11.03 5.36
N VAL A 429 -9.55 11.54 5.44
CA VAL A 429 -8.57 11.26 6.48
C VAL A 429 -8.18 12.56 7.17
N ILE A 430 -8.20 12.57 8.50
CA ILE A 430 -7.59 13.63 9.30
C ILE A 430 -6.09 13.39 9.32
N ALA A 431 -5.34 14.36 8.82
CA ALA A 431 -3.89 14.32 8.76
C ALA A 431 -3.26 15.58 9.36
N ALA A 432 -2.05 15.45 9.87
CA ALA A 432 -1.28 16.53 10.52
C ALA A 432 0.16 16.55 10.00
N LEU A 433 0.32 16.43 8.68
CA LEU A 433 1.59 16.28 7.97
C LEU A 433 2.20 17.66 7.61
N PRO A 434 3.53 17.75 7.44
CA PRO A 434 4.16 18.96 6.90
C PRO A 434 3.67 19.28 5.48
N ILE A 435 3.43 20.56 5.20
CA ILE A 435 3.05 21.04 3.87
C ILE A 435 4.33 21.56 3.17
N PRO A 436 4.70 21.02 1.99
CA PRO A 436 5.87 21.50 1.26
C PRO A 436 5.84 23.02 1.03
N GLY A 437 6.93 23.70 1.38
CA GLY A 437 7.07 25.15 1.20
C GLY A 437 6.39 26.02 2.25
N VAL A 438 5.66 25.44 3.21
CA VAL A 438 4.99 26.16 4.29
C VAL A 438 5.62 25.79 5.63
N VAL A 439 6.12 26.78 6.37
CA VAL A 439 6.86 26.58 7.62
C VAL A 439 6.37 27.51 8.73
N GLY A 440 6.73 27.21 9.98
CA GLY A 440 6.58 28.14 11.09
C GLY A 440 5.24 28.10 11.84
N ALA A 441 4.31 27.21 11.48
CA ALA A 441 3.08 26.98 12.23
C ALA A 441 2.70 25.49 12.22
N ASN A 442 1.58 25.17 12.87
CA ASN A 442 0.98 23.83 12.85
C ASN A 442 -0.10 23.77 11.78
N TYR A 443 -0.14 22.69 11.01
CA TYR A 443 -1.08 22.55 9.89
C TYR A 443 -1.87 21.25 10.00
N GLY A 444 -3.19 21.40 9.94
CA GLY A 444 -4.14 20.29 9.86
C GLY A 444 -4.66 20.16 8.43
N LEU A 445 -4.85 18.92 7.99
CA LEU A 445 -5.32 18.61 6.65
C LEU A 445 -6.51 17.66 6.70
N ILE A 446 -7.43 17.85 5.77
CA ILE A 446 -8.32 16.77 5.32
C ILE A 446 -7.74 16.27 4.01
N LEU A 447 -7.27 15.02 3.99
CA LEU A 447 -6.90 14.31 2.77
C LEU A 447 -8.11 13.48 2.33
N ALA A 448 -8.53 13.60 1.08
CA ALA A 448 -9.58 12.75 0.55
C ALA A 448 -9.09 11.96 -0.66
N THR A 449 -9.68 10.79 -0.85
CA THR A 449 -9.32 9.86 -1.91
C THR A 449 -10.58 9.41 -2.63
N LEU A 450 -10.53 9.29 -3.96
CA LEU A 450 -11.60 8.69 -4.76
C LEU A 450 -11.47 7.16 -4.70
N VAL A 451 -12.52 6.47 -4.26
CA VAL A 451 -12.47 5.03 -3.96
C VAL A 451 -13.45 4.19 -4.78
N ALA A 452 -14.10 4.82 -5.76
CA ALA A 452 -14.82 4.18 -6.85
C ALA A 452 -14.29 4.66 -8.24
N PRO A 453 -12.96 4.62 -8.50
CA PRO A 453 -12.39 5.21 -9.71
C PRO A 453 -12.74 4.41 -10.98
N LEU A 454 -13.08 5.15 -12.05
CA LEU A 454 -13.36 4.61 -13.38
C LEU A 454 -12.18 4.78 -14.35
N SER A 455 -11.28 5.71 -14.07
CA SER A 455 -10.01 5.85 -14.78
C SER A 455 -9.20 4.56 -14.75
N ARG A 456 -8.51 4.26 -15.86
CA ARG A 456 -7.64 3.08 -16.01
C ARG A 456 -6.29 3.47 -16.57
N GLY A 457 -5.25 3.04 -15.86
CA GLY A 457 -3.86 3.26 -16.23
C GLY A 457 -3.20 2.03 -16.86
N PHE A 458 -1.88 2.12 -17.01
CA PHE A 458 -1.04 1.02 -17.48
C PHE A 458 0.38 1.07 -16.89
N ILE A 459 1.05 -0.08 -16.94
CA ILE A 459 2.49 -0.24 -16.82
C ILE A 459 2.99 -0.94 -18.09
N SER A 460 4.07 -0.44 -18.69
CA SER A 460 4.68 -1.03 -19.89
C SER A 460 6.20 -0.96 -19.82
N LEU A 461 6.87 -1.76 -20.62
CA LEU A 461 8.34 -1.77 -20.68
C LEU A 461 8.87 -0.59 -21.49
N ILE A 462 10.08 -0.13 -21.15
CA ILE A 462 10.86 0.79 -21.98
C ILE A 462 11.89 0.05 -22.84
N SER A 463 12.34 -1.12 -22.38
CA SER A 463 13.36 -1.97 -23.03
C SER A 463 13.09 -3.45 -22.71
N ASN A 464 13.97 -4.35 -23.16
CA ASN A 464 13.94 -5.78 -22.84
C ASN A 464 14.71 -6.14 -21.55
N ASP A 465 15.09 -5.17 -20.74
CA ASP A 465 15.95 -5.33 -19.57
C ASP A 465 15.31 -4.74 -18.31
N THR A 466 15.25 -5.51 -17.21
CA THR A 466 14.62 -5.07 -15.95
C THR A 466 15.41 -4.08 -15.11
N SER A 467 16.64 -3.76 -15.50
CA SER A 467 17.41 -2.65 -14.92
C SER A 467 16.84 -1.31 -15.36
N ASP A 468 16.15 -1.29 -16.49
CA ASP A 468 15.45 -0.12 -17.00
C ASP A 468 14.06 -0.03 -16.36
N LEU A 469 13.76 1.10 -15.71
CA LEU A 469 12.49 1.31 -15.02
C LEU A 469 11.32 1.38 -16.04
N PRO A 470 10.14 0.81 -15.72
CA PRO A 470 9.01 0.76 -16.65
C PRO A 470 8.34 2.12 -16.84
N LYS A 471 7.56 2.24 -17.91
CA LYS A 471 6.59 3.33 -18.09
C LYS A 471 5.40 3.07 -17.16
N ILE A 472 5.03 4.06 -16.36
CA ILE A 472 3.89 3.97 -15.45
C ILE A 472 2.96 5.14 -15.74
N ASN A 473 1.68 4.87 -16.02
CA ASN A 473 0.69 5.92 -16.14
C ASN A 473 -0.59 5.49 -15.42
N PRO A 474 -0.88 6.02 -14.21
CA PRO A 474 -2.12 5.73 -13.50
C PRO A 474 -3.36 6.31 -14.19
N ASN A 475 -3.17 7.31 -15.07
CA ASN A 475 -4.20 7.96 -15.88
C ASN A 475 -5.36 8.55 -15.05
N TYR A 476 -5.02 9.13 -13.89
CA TYR A 476 -5.98 9.73 -12.96
C TYR A 476 -6.85 10.79 -13.61
N LEU A 477 -8.12 10.87 -13.20
CA LEU A 477 -9.13 11.82 -13.66
C LEU A 477 -9.34 11.83 -15.19
N SER A 478 -9.00 10.74 -15.88
CA SER A 478 -9.28 10.60 -17.31
C SER A 478 -10.76 10.35 -17.60
N HIS A 479 -11.49 9.77 -16.65
CA HIS A 479 -12.93 9.55 -16.77
C HIS A 479 -13.73 10.79 -16.29
N PRO A 480 -14.74 11.28 -17.05
CA PRO A 480 -15.55 12.44 -16.65
C PRO A 480 -16.23 12.30 -15.28
N THR A 481 -16.78 11.12 -14.99
CA THR A 481 -17.39 10.83 -13.68
C THR A 481 -16.40 10.97 -12.51
N ASP A 482 -15.13 10.58 -12.69
CA ASP A 482 -14.12 10.77 -11.65
C ASP A 482 -13.88 12.26 -11.39
N GLN A 483 -13.91 13.11 -12.43
CA GLN A 483 -13.79 14.56 -12.27
C GLN A 483 -14.97 15.15 -11.50
N GLU A 484 -16.19 14.74 -11.82
CA GLU A 484 -17.40 15.19 -11.11
C GLU A 484 -17.39 14.77 -9.63
N VAL A 485 -17.03 13.51 -9.35
CA VAL A 485 -16.87 12.97 -7.99
C VAL A 485 -15.80 13.74 -7.24
N ALA A 486 -14.64 14.01 -7.86
CA ALA A 486 -13.55 14.75 -7.23
C ALA A 486 -13.97 16.16 -6.81
N VAL A 487 -14.74 16.87 -7.65
CA VAL A 487 -15.27 18.20 -7.32
C VAL A 487 -16.24 18.13 -6.13
N GLN A 488 -17.16 17.15 -6.09
CA GLN A 488 -18.08 17.03 -4.97
C GLN A 488 -17.37 16.59 -3.68
N THR A 489 -16.36 15.72 -3.78
CA THR A 489 -15.48 15.33 -2.67
C THR A 489 -14.76 16.56 -2.10
N PHE A 490 -14.21 17.43 -2.94
CA PHE A 490 -13.56 18.66 -2.49
C PHE A 490 -14.50 19.56 -1.67
N LYS A 491 -15.73 19.78 -2.15
CA LYS A 491 -16.75 20.53 -1.40
C LYS A 491 -17.07 19.88 -0.06
N ARG A 492 -17.09 18.55 -0.03
CA ARG A 492 -17.35 17.75 1.16
C ARG A 492 -16.21 17.84 2.18
N MET A 493 -14.96 17.86 1.74
CA MET A 493 -13.80 18.09 2.60
C MET A 493 -13.85 19.46 3.28
N ARG A 494 -14.25 20.51 2.55
CA ARG A 494 -14.45 21.84 3.14
C ARG A 494 -15.56 21.87 4.17
N GLN A 495 -16.63 21.12 3.95
CA GLN A 495 -17.69 20.96 4.94
C GLN A 495 -17.16 20.30 6.22
N LEU A 496 -16.33 19.26 6.11
CA LEU A 496 -15.69 18.60 7.25
C LEU A 496 -14.72 19.53 7.97
N LEU A 497 -13.81 20.18 7.23
CA LEU A 497 -12.79 21.07 7.80
C LEU A 497 -13.40 22.25 8.57
N ASN A 498 -14.57 22.74 8.14
CA ASN A 498 -15.27 23.85 8.78
C ASN A 498 -16.34 23.42 9.80
N ALA A 499 -16.41 22.15 10.16
CA ALA A 499 -17.33 21.67 11.20
C ALA A 499 -17.13 22.42 12.53
N ASP A 500 -18.23 22.66 13.26
CA ASP A 500 -18.23 23.44 14.50
C ASP A 500 -17.24 22.91 15.55
N SER A 501 -17.06 21.58 15.61
CA SER A 501 -16.12 20.96 16.54
C SER A 501 -14.65 21.29 16.26
N PHE A 502 -14.28 21.61 15.01
CA PHE A 502 -12.92 22.05 14.70
C PHE A 502 -12.70 23.54 14.97
N GLN A 503 -13.74 24.39 14.96
CA GLN A 503 -13.61 25.85 15.10
C GLN A 503 -12.69 26.31 16.27
N PRO A 504 -12.69 25.68 17.46
CA PRO A 504 -11.79 26.07 18.56
C PRO A 504 -10.30 25.93 18.25
N ILE A 505 -9.92 25.12 17.26
CA ILE A 505 -8.53 24.84 16.91
C ILE A 505 -8.10 25.43 15.57
N LEU A 506 -9.02 25.95 14.75
CA LEU A 506 -8.67 26.53 13.46
C LEU A 506 -8.12 27.94 13.61
N ILE A 507 -7.03 28.24 12.89
CA ILE A 507 -6.41 29.57 12.83
C ILE A 507 -6.51 30.08 11.38
N GLY A 508 -6.82 31.37 11.23
CA GLY A 508 -6.82 32.04 9.93
C GLY A 508 -7.80 31.44 8.91
N GLU A 509 -7.53 31.62 7.63
CA GLU A 509 -8.32 31.10 6.51
C GLU A 509 -7.72 29.78 5.96
N GLU A 510 -8.43 29.12 5.05
CA GLU A 510 -7.90 27.97 4.30
C GLU A 510 -6.65 28.37 3.51
N ILE A 511 -5.57 27.59 3.64
CA ILE A 511 -4.26 27.88 3.05
C ILE A 511 -4.13 27.26 1.66
N ALA A 512 -4.62 26.03 1.49
CA ALA A 512 -4.55 25.31 0.24
C ALA A 512 -5.86 24.56 -0.04
N PRO A 513 -6.46 24.71 -1.24
CA PRO A 513 -6.07 25.64 -2.31
C PRO A 513 -6.48 27.10 -2.07
N GLY A 514 -7.23 27.36 -1.00
CA GLY A 514 -7.60 28.71 -0.56
C GLY A 514 -8.98 29.16 -1.03
N LEU A 515 -9.49 30.22 -0.39
CA LEU A 515 -10.89 30.67 -0.54
C LEU A 515 -11.25 31.21 -1.93
N ALA A 516 -10.28 31.45 -2.82
CA ALA A 516 -10.56 31.90 -4.19
C ALA A 516 -11.14 30.78 -5.08
N VAL A 517 -10.87 29.52 -4.76
CA VAL A 517 -11.36 28.35 -5.49
C VAL A 517 -12.79 28.05 -5.03
N GLN A 518 -13.83 28.34 -5.81
CA GLN A 518 -15.23 28.21 -5.36
C GLN A 518 -16.12 27.44 -6.33
N THR A 519 -16.04 27.76 -7.61
CA THR A 519 -16.86 27.12 -8.66
C THR A 519 -16.33 25.73 -8.99
N ASP A 520 -17.20 24.86 -9.52
CA ASP A 520 -16.84 23.50 -9.94
C ASP A 520 -15.67 23.48 -10.94
N ALA A 521 -15.61 24.48 -11.84
CA ALA A 521 -14.51 24.65 -12.78
C ALA A 521 -13.18 25.00 -12.09
N GLN A 522 -13.20 25.99 -11.17
CA GLN A 522 -12.01 26.36 -10.40
C GLN A 522 -11.53 25.21 -9.50
N ILE A 523 -12.47 24.48 -8.89
CA ILE A 523 -12.16 23.31 -8.09
C ILE A 523 -11.46 22.30 -8.97
N LEU A 524 -12.07 21.90 -10.09
CA LEU A 524 -11.47 20.91 -10.99
C LEU A 524 -10.07 21.33 -11.47
N GLU A 525 -9.88 22.58 -11.87
CA GLU A 525 -8.56 23.12 -12.24
C GLU A 525 -7.55 22.98 -11.10
N SER A 526 -7.93 23.35 -9.88
CA SER A 526 -7.08 23.14 -8.70
C SER A 526 -6.76 21.67 -8.47
N LEU A 527 -7.72 20.75 -8.62
CA LEU A 527 -7.52 19.32 -8.42
C LEU A 527 -6.57 18.73 -9.47
N LYS A 528 -6.62 19.21 -10.72
CA LYS A 528 -5.68 18.81 -11.77
C LYS A 528 -4.25 19.25 -11.48
N ALA A 529 -4.10 20.43 -10.88
CA ALA A 529 -2.80 20.97 -10.50
C ALA A 529 -2.22 20.32 -9.23
N SER A 530 -3.05 19.88 -8.27
CA SER A 530 -2.59 19.44 -6.94
C SER A 530 -2.89 17.98 -6.60
N GLY A 531 -3.56 17.23 -7.48
CA GLY A 531 -3.88 15.82 -7.25
C GLY A 531 -2.62 14.96 -7.12
N SER A 532 -2.66 13.97 -6.24
CA SER A 532 -1.52 13.11 -5.93
C SER A 532 -1.86 11.62 -5.97
N PRO A 533 -0.86 10.75 -6.20
CA PRO A 533 -1.02 9.32 -6.03
C PRO A 533 -1.36 8.94 -4.58
N ALA A 534 -2.29 8.00 -4.39
CA ALA A 534 -2.45 7.28 -3.12
C ALA A 534 -1.49 6.07 -3.01
N TYR A 535 -0.78 5.72 -4.10
CA TYR A 535 0.16 4.59 -4.17
C TYR A 535 -0.51 3.22 -3.99
N HIS A 536 -1.75 3.06 -4.44
CA HIS A 536 -2.56 1.84 -4.34
C HIS A 536 -2.78 1.19 -5.71
N ALA A 537 -1.72 0.99 -6.51
CA ALA A 537 -1.83 0.31 -7.81
C ALA A 537 -2.25 -1.17 -7.72
N PHE A 538 -3.24 -1.58 -8.52
CA PHE A 538 -3.70 -2.96 -8.66
C PHE A 538 -3.93 -3.37 -10.13
N SER A 539 -4.19 -4.66 -10.32
CA SER A 539 -4.86 -5.23 -11.50
C SER A 539 -4.08 -5.26 -12.80
N ILE A 540 -2.79 -4.94 -12.80
CA ILE A 540 -1.92 -5.04 -13.99
C ILE A 540 -1.64 -6.49 -14.44
N CYS A 541 -1.95 -7.49 -13.60
CA CYS A 541 -1.89 -8.92 -13.90
C CYS A 541 -3.19 -9.61 -13.43
N LYS A 542 -4.33 -8.97 -13.71
CA LYS A 542 -5.66 -9.30 -13.20
C LYS A 542 -5.99 -10.80 -13.23
N MET A 543 -6.50 -11.30 -12.09
CA MET A 543 -7.19 -12.59 -12.02
C MET A 543 -8.52 -12.54 -12.77
N GLY A 544 -8.92 -13.64 -13.39
CA GLY A 544 -10.23 -13.72 -14.01
C GLY A 544 -10.61 -15.14 -14.43
N LYS A 545 -11.84 -15.25 -14.95
CA LYS A 545 -12.32 -16.49 -15.57
C LYS A 545 -11.53 -16.76 -16.86
N PRO A 546 -11.38 -18.02 -17.29
CA PRO A 546 -10.76 -18.35 -18.58
C PRO A 546 -11.43 -17.68 -19.79
N SER A 547 -12.67 -17.23 -19.67
CA SER A 547 -13.41 -16.50 -20.69
C SER A 547 -13.15 -14.98 -20.72
N ASP A 548 -12.47 -14.42 -19.71
CA ASP A 548 -12.10 -13.00 -19.68
C ASP A 548 -10.83 -12.81 -20.52
N PRO A 549 -10.89 -12.11 -21.66
CA PRO A 549 -9.73 -11.94 -22.55
C PRO A 549 -8.62 -11.07 -21.93
N ASN A 550 -8.90 -10.36 -20.83
CA ASN A 550 -7.92 -9.55 -20.11
C ASN A 550 -7.39 -10.25 -18.85
N ALA A 551 -7.84 -11.47 -18.54
CA ALA A 551 -7.32 -12.23 -17.42
C ALA A 551 -5.88 -12.69 -17.72
N VAL A 552 -4.99 -12.44 -16.75
CA VAL A 552 -3.58 -12.85 -16.80
C VAL A 552 -3.36 -14.07 -15.91
N ALA A 553 -4.07 -14.14 -14.79
CA ALA A 553 -4.04 -15.27 -13.86
C ALA A 553 -5.45 -15.83 -13.62
N ASP A 554 -5.53 -17.11 -13.26
CA ASP A 554 -6.80 -17.69 -12.80
C ASP A 554 -7.06 -17.44 -11.30
N SER A 555 -8.16 -17.96 -10.75
CA SER A 555 -8.53 -17.80 -9.34
C SER A 555 -7.52 -18.45 -8.37
N SER A 556 -6.64 -19.32 -8.85
CA SER A 556 -5.53 -19.89 -8.07
C SER A 556 -4.24 -19.08 -8.24
N ALA A 557 -4.30 -17.88 -8.81
CA ALA A 557 -3.15 -17.04 -9.11
C ALA A 557 -2.18 -17.63 -10.15
N ARG A 558 -2.55 -18.69 -10.88
CA ARG A 558 -1.70 -19.33 -11.89
C ARG A 558 -1.75 -18.51 -13.17
N VAL A 559 -0.58 -18.20 -13.74
CA VAL A 559 -0.50 -17.44 -15.00
C VAL A 559 -1.07 -18.28 -16.13
N MET A 560 -2.05 -17.72 -16.83
CA MET A 560 -2.76 -18.41 -17.90
C MET A 560 -1.83 -18.70 -19.08
N GLY A 561 -1.94 -19.91 -19.64
CA GLY A 561 -1.16 -20.32 -20.81
C GLY A 561 0.23 -20.89 -20.51
N VAL A 562 0.69 -20.85 -19.25
CA VAL A 562 1.95 -21.48 -18.80
C VAL A 562 1.72 -22.39 -17.59
N LYS A 563 2.75 -23.13 -17.20
CA LYS A 563 2.76 -24.03 -16.03
C LYS A 563 3.81 -23.56 -15.03
N SER A 564 3.59 -23.88 -13.76
CA SER A 564 4.55 -23.62 -12.66
C SER A 564 4.91 -22.15 -12.48
N LEU A 565 3.96 -21.25 -12.77
CA LEU A 565 4.12 -19.81 -12.58
C LEU A 565 2.86 -19.21 -11.94
N ARG A 566 3.03 -18.45 -10.85
CA ARG A 566 1.96 -17.66 -10.22
C ARG A 566 2.30 -16.19 -10.12
N VAL A 567 1.28 -15.35 -10.01
CA VAL A 567 1.41 -13.94 -9.61
C VAL A 567 0.63 -13.72 -8.31
N VAL A 568 1.35 -13.44 -7.23
CA VAL A 568 0.79 -13.28 -5.88
C VAL A 568 1.28 -11.95 -5.33
N ASP A 569 0.59 -10.88 -5.70
CA ASP A 569 0.73 -9.52 -5.15
C ASP A 569 -0.49 -8.66 -5.58
N ALA A 570 -0.41 -7.34 -5.38
CA ALA A 570 -1.45 -6.38 -5.77
C ALA A 570 -1.84 -6.44 -7.26
N SER A 571 -0.92 -6.83 -8.14
CA SER A 571 -1.18 -6.89 -9.58
C SER A 571 -2.23 -7.95 -9.95
N ALA A 572 -2.36 -9.01 -9.14
CA ALA A 572 -3.26 -10.11 -9.42
C ALA A 572 -4.73 -9.80 -9.08
N LEU A 573 -5.02 -8.82 -8.22
CA LEU A 573 -6.40 -8.59 -7.80
C LEU A 573 -7.24 -8.10 -8.99
N PRO A 574 -8.48 -8.57 -9.14
CA PRO A 574 -9.34 -8.20 -10.27
C PRO A 574 -9.99 -6.83 -10.14
N LEU A 575 -10.01 -6.30 -8.92
CA LEU A 575 -10.54 -5.00 -8.56
C LEU A 575 -9.67 -4.40 -7.43
N LEU A 576 -9.82 -3.10 -7.22
CA LEU A 576 -9.29 -2.37 -6.08
C LEU A 576 -10.42 -2.23 -5.05
N PRO A 577 -10.44 -3.02 -3.96
CA PRO A 577 -11.47 -2.86 -2.93
C PRO A 577 -11.34 -1.47 -2.30
N PRO A 578 -12.43 -0.90 -1.76
CA PRO A 578 -12.31 0.32 -0.98
C PRO A 578 -11.47 0.02 0.28
N GLY A 579 -10.72 1.00 0.74
CA GLY A 579 -9.73 0.81 1.81
C GLY A 579 -8.30 0.81 1.31
N HIS A 580 -7.38 0.56 2.25
CA HIS A 580 -5.95 0.53 1.96
C HIS A 580 -5.49 -0.90 1.63
N PRO A 581 -4.52 -1.09 0.71
CA PRO A 581 -4.23 -2.39 0.09
C PRO A 581 -3.84 -3.52 1.03
N GLN A 582 -3.14 -3.17 2.10
CA GLN A 582 -2.17 -4.10 2.68
C GLN A 582 -2.80 -5.34 3.29
N ALA A 583 -3.94 -5.20 3.97
CA ALA A 583 -4.63 -6.33 4.57
C ALA A 583 -5.06 -7.34 3.49
N THR A 584 -5.56 -6.86 2.35
CA THR A 584 -6.02 -7.70 1.24
C THR A 584 -4.84 -8.44 0.62
N ILE A 585 -3.69 -7.78 0.47
CA ILE A 585 -2.47 -8.39 -0.08
C ILE A 585 -1.95 -9.51 0.84
N TYR A 586 -1.94 -9.29 2.16
CA TYR A 586 -1.60 -10.33 3.13
C TYR A 586 -2.57 -11.52 3.06
N ALA A 587 -3.88 -11.25 3.03
CA ALA A 587 -4.89 -12.31 2.97
C ALA A 587 -4.81 -13.12 1.67
N LEU A 588 -4.51 -12.49 0.53
CA LEU A 588 -4.28 -13.17 -0.73
C LEU A 588 -3.10 -14.14 -0.62
N ALA A 589 -1.96 -13.68 -0.10
CA ALA A 589 -0.78 -14.52 0.07
C ALA A 589 -1.02 -15.68 1.03
N GLU A 590 -1.75 -15.46 2.13
CA GLU A 590 -2.19 -16.50 3.06
C GLU A 590 -3.07 -17.56 2.40
N LYS A 591 -4.04 -17.12 1.58
CA LYS A 591 -4.92 -18.02 0.82
C LYS A 591 -4.14 -18.87 -0.16
N ILE A 592 -3.35 -18.24 -1.04
CA ILE A 592 -2.61 -18.97 -2.09
C ILE A 592 -1.58 -19.92 -1.47
N ALA A 593 -0.92 -19.55 -0.37
CA ALA A 593 -0.05 -20.46 0.36
C ALA A 593 -0.82 -21.69 0.86
N ALA A 594 -2.00 -21.51 1.44
CA ALA A 594 -2.83 -22.62 1.92
C ALA A 594 -3.31 -23.53 0.76
N ASP A 595 -3.62 -22.96 -0.40
CA ASP A 595 -4.04 -23.72 -1.58
C ASP A 595 -2.88 -24.59 -2.11
N ILE A 596 -1.67 -24.02 -2.22
CA ILE A 596 -0.46 -24.75 -2.62
C ILE A 596 -0.17 -25.90 -1.64
N LEU A 597 -0.22 -25.65 -0.34
CA LEU A 597 0.10 -26.65 0.68
C LEU A 597 -0.93 -27.79 0.76
N ARG A 598 -2.19 -27.53 0.36
CA ARG A 598 -3.23 -28.57 0.26
C ARG A 598 -3.13 -29.41 -1.02
N GLY A 599 -2.18 -29.10 -1.91
CA GLY A 599 -2.07 -29.75 -3.22
C GLY A 599 -3.23 -29.41 -4.15
N GLN A 600 -3.90 -28.27 -3.92
CA GLN A 600 -4.88 -27.73 -4.87
C GLN A 600 -4.08 -27.14 -6.05
N HIS A 601 -3.76 -28.02 -7.00
CA HIS A 601 -2.90 -27.73 -8.14
C HIS A 601 -3.62 -27.11 -9.31
#